data_AF-A0A2V3JB13-F1
#
_entry.id   AF-A0A2V3JB13-F1
#
_cell.length_a   1.000
_cell.length_b   1.000
_cell.length_c   1.000
_cell.angle_alpha   90.00
_cell.angle_beta   90.00
_cell.angle_gamma   90.00
#
_symmetry.space_group_name_H-M   'P 1'
#
loop_
_entity.id
_entity.type
_entity.pdbx_description
1 polymer ?
#
loop_
_entity_poly.entity_id
_entity_poly.type
_entity_poly.pdbx_seq_one_letter_code
_entity_poly.pdbx_strand_id
1 'polypeptide(L)' 'MEVEESSNRDMEGLRGRIVDETRNTFVIETEQGEEKRIPKSGNMFIFVLEDGTRARIRGDKLLARPEDRIKRGMQR' A
#
# COMPACT_ATOMS: atom_id res chain seq x y z
N MET A 1 -0.63 0.49 -7.48
CA MET A 1 -0.18 1.15 -6.24
C MET A 1 1.20 1.72 -6.49
N GLU A 2 1.48 2.89 -5.94
CA GLU A 2 2.74 3.62 -6.08
C GLU A 2 3.21 4.12 -4.71
N VAL A 3 4.51 4.10 -4.45
CA VAL A 3 5.13 4.73 -3.28
C VAL A 3 5.53 6.16 -3.63
N GLU A 4 4.83 7.14 -3.08
CA GLU A 4 5.07 8.56 -3.36
C GLU A 4 6.19 9.14 -2.48
N GLU A 5 6.25 8.74 -1.21
CA GLU A 5 7.25 9.19 -0.23
C GLU A 5 7.64 8.02 0.67
N SER A 6 8.91 7.93 1.05
CA SER A 6 9.39 6.89 1.95
C SER A 6 10.50 7.37 2.88
N SER A 7 10.56 6.81 4.08
CA SER A 7 11.74 6.94 4.94
C SER A 7 12.97 6.23 4.36
N ASN A 8 12.79 5.29 3.43
CA ASN A 8 13.85 4.69 2.63
C ASN A 8 13.70 5.14 1.16
N ARG A 9 14.58 6.04 0.70
CA ARG A 9 14.51 6.64 -0.65
C ARG A 9 14.53 5.62 -1.78
N ASP A 10 15.13 4.45 -1.59
CA ASP A 10 15.16 3.40 -2.62
C ASP A 10 13.76 2.81 -2.92
N MET A 11 12.79 3.08 -2.05
CA MET A 11 11.41 2.63 -2.21
C MET A 11 10.54 3.65 -2.96
N GLU A 12 10.97 4.92 -3.05
CA GLU A 12 10.21 5.98 -3.72
C GLU A 12 10.10 5.67 -5.23
N GLY A 13 8.89 5.84 -5.77
CA GLY A 13 8.60 5.53 -7.18
C GLY A 13 8.36 4.04 -7.47
N LEU A 14 8.49 3.13 -6.49
CA LEU A 14 8.07 1.74 -6.68
C LEU A 14 6.58 1.69 -7.02
N ARG A 15 6.26 1.01 -8.11
CA ARG A 15 4.90 0.88 -8.63
C ARG A 15 4.59 -0.56 -9.03
N GLY A 16 3.35 -0.97 -8.80
CA GLY A 16 2.90 -2.31 -9.17
C GLY A 16 1.48 -2.62 -8.72
N ARG A 17 1.01 -3.80 -9.12
CA ARG A 17 -0.26 -4.38 -8.66
C ARG A 17 -0.02 -5.06 -7.32
N ILE A 18 -0.89 -4.83 -6.34
CA ILE A 18 -0.80 -5.55 -5.07
C ILE A 18 -1.29 -6.99 -5.29
N VAL A 19 -0.46 -7.97 -4.96
CA VAL A 19 -0.78 -9.40 -5.09
C VAL A 19 -1.00 -10.08 -3.74
N ASP A 20 -0.40 -9.55 -2.66
CA ASP A 20 -0.59 -10.05 -1.30
C ASP A 20 -0.50 -8.91 -0.27
N GLU A 21 -1.16 -9.11 0.86
CA GLU A 21 -1.18 -8.17 1.98
C GLU A 21 -1.03 -8.91 3.31
N THR A 22 -0.02 -8.51 4.09
CA THR A 22 0.11 -8.95 5.49
C THR A 22 -0.24 -7.83 6.46
N ARG A 23 -0.16 -8.07 7.76
CA ARG A 23 -0.35 -7.04 8.80
C ARG A 23 0.51 -5.79 8.55
N ASN A 24 1.76 -5.98 8.15
CA ASN A 24 2.77 -4.91 8.12
C ASN A 24 3.28 -4.58 6.72
N THR A 25 3.00 -5.41 5.71
CA THR A 25 3.57 -5.26 4.37
C THR A 25 2.54 -5.43 3.27
N PHE A 26 2.84 -4.85 2.11
CA PHE A 26 2.25 -5.21 0.82
C PHE A 26 3.28 -5.98 0.00
N VAL A 27 2.82 -6.96 -0.78
CA VAL A 27 3.59 -7.53 -1.89
C VAL A 27 3.01 -6.94 -3.18
N ILE A 28 3.86 -6.33 -3.99
CA ILE A 28 3.48 -5.85 -5.32
C ILE A 28 4.17 -6.67 -6.40
N GLU A 29 3.46 -6.92 -7.48
CA GLU A 29 4.03 -7.33 -8.76
C GLU A 29 4.30 -6.08 -9.59
N THR A 30 5.56 -5.87 -9.95
CA THR A 30 6.00 -4.75 -10.79
C THR A 30 5.67 -5.01 -12.26
N GLU A 31 5.76 -3.98 -13.10
CA GLU A 31 5.57 -4.13 -14.56
C GLU A 31 6.56 -5.09 -15.21
N GLN A 32 7.70 -5.37 -14.55
CA GLN A 32 8.72 -6.30 -15.01
C GLN A 32 8.43 -7.76 -14.59
N GLY A 33 7.31 -8.00 -13.88
CA GLY A 33 6.94 -9.31 -13.35
C GLY A 33 7.68 -9.69 -12.06
N GLU A 34 8.46 -8.78 -11.47
CA GLU A 34 9.13 -9.02 -10.20
C GLU A 34 8.19 -8.76 -9.02
N GLU A 35 8.21 -9.64 -8.02
CA GLU A 35 7.55 -9.40 -6.74
C GLU A 35 8.43 -8.60 -5.78
N LYS A 36 7.89 -7.51 -5.22
CA LYS A 36 8.57 -6.67 -4.22
C LYS A 36 7.73 -6.53 -2.97
N ARG A 37 8.37 -6.71 -1.81
CA ARG A 37 7.77 -6.49 -0.49
C ARG A 37 8.03 -5.07 0.00
N ILE A 38 6.95 -4.36 0.30
CA ILE A 38 7.00 -2.96 0.76
C ILE A 38 6.39 -2.86 2.17
N PRO A 39 7.12 -2.34 3.17
CA PRO A 39 6.58 -2.05 4.48
C PRO A 39 5.47 -1.00 4.41
N LYS A 40 4.42 -1.18 5.20
CA LYS A 40 3.37 -0.16 5.32
C LYS A 40 3.85 1.05 6.10
N SER A 41 4.55 0.82 7.21
CA SER A 41 5.05 1.94 8.03
C SER A 41 6.11 2.73 7.27
N GLY A 42 6.12 4.04 7.47
CA GLY A 42 7.13 4.93 6.89
C GLY A 42 6.98 5.19 5.40
N ASN A 43 5.86 4.80 4.79
CA ASN A 43 5.58 4.97 3.36
C ASN A 43 4.25 5.70 3.13
N MET A 44 4.23 6.59 2.14
CA MET A 44 3.03 7.19 1.58
C MET A 44 2.67 6.48 0.28
N PHE A 45 1.44 5.96 0.20
CA PHE A 45 0.98 5.21 -0.96
C PHE A 45 -0.08 5.97 -1.74
N ILE A 46 -0.03 5.85 -3.06
CA ILE A 46 -1.12 6.19 -3.97
C ILE A 46 -1.79 4.91 -4.45
N PHE A 47 -3.09 4.81 -4.20
CA PHE A 47 -3.96 3.79 -4.76
C PHE A 47 -4.81 4.41 -5.86
N VAL A 48 -4.90 3.74 -7.01
CA VAL A 48 -5.79 4.13 -8.09
C VAL A 48 -7.02 3.24 -7.99
N LEU A 49 -8.19 3.85 -7.79
CA LEU A 49 -9.47 3.16 -7.75
C LEU A 49 -10.02 2.92 -9.16
N GLU A 50 -11.04 2.09 -9.29
CA GLU A 50 -11.62 1.71 -10.59
C GLU A 50 -12.19 2.90 -11.36
N ASP A 51 -12.63 3.94 -10.65
CA ASP A 51 -13.15 5.20 -11.23
C ASP A 51 -12.02 6.19 -11.62
N GLY A 52 -10.76 5.80 -11.46
CA GLY A 52 -9.59 6.64 -11.71
C GLY A 52 -9.21 7.58 -10.56
N THR A 53 -9.97 7.57 -9.46
CA THR A 53 -9.64 8.37 -8.27
C THR A 53 -8.31 7.93 -7.68
N ARG A 54 -7.42 8.90 -7.39
CA ARG A 54 -6.14 8.67 -6.72
C ARG A 54 -6.29 8.92 -5.21
N ALA A 55 -6.23 7.86 -4.42
CA ALA A 55 -6.29 7.92 -2.97
C ALA A 55 -4.87 7.92 -2.37
N ARG A 56 -4.50 9.02 -1.70
CA ARG A 56 -3.22 9.16 -0.98
C ARG A 56 -3.38 8.74 0.48
N ILE A 57 -2.64 7.70 0.90
CA ILE A 57 -2.80 7.07 2.22
C ILE A 57 -1.44 6.84 2.87
N ARG A 58 -1.28 7.30 4.13
CA ARG A 58 -0.15 6.90 4.98
C ARG A 58 -0.28 5.43 5.36
N GLY A 59 0.74 4.63 5.05
CA GLY A 59 0.71 3.21 5.34
C GLY A 59 0.67 2.87 6.82
N ASP A 60 1.08 3.77 7.71
CA ASP A 60 0.89 3.60 9.17
C ASP A 60 -0.59 3.45 9.57
N LYS A 61 -1.52 4.03 8.80
CA LYS A 61 -2.97 3.84 8.99
C LYS A 61 -3.47 2.46 8.53
N LEU A 62 -2.64 1.72 7.80
CA LEU A 62 -2.95 0.40 7.24
C LEU A 62 -2.34 -0.74 8.07
N LEU A 63 -1.76 -0.44 9.24
CA LEU A 63 -1.19 -1.40 10.20
C LEU A 63 -2.26 -2.22 10.91
N ALA A 64 -2.88 -3.11 10.15
CA ALA A 64 -3.82 -4.14 10.58
C ALA A 64 -4.02 -5.08 9.39
N ARG A 65 -4.54 -6.29 9.62
CA ARG A 65 -4.96 -7.13 8.50
C ARG A 65 -6.17 -6.49 7.81
N PRO A 66 -6.36 -6.68 6.49
CA PRO A 66 -7.51 -6.14 5.78
C PRO A 66 -8.84 -6.49 6.47
N GLU A 67 -9.01 -7.73 6.94
CA GLU A 67 -10.21 -8.14 7.69
C GLU A 67 -10.43 -7.36 9.00
N ASP A 68 -9.35 -7.02 9.72
CA ASP A 68 -9.42 -6.25 10.96
C ASP A 68 -9.77 -4.78 10.71
N ARG A 69 -9.39 -4.24 9.54
CA ARG A 69 -9.71 -2.86 9.15
C ARG A 69 -11.19 -2.67 8.81
N ILE A 70 -11.80 -3.62 8.10
CA ILE A 70 -13.22 -3.54 7.72
C ILE A 70 -14.12 -3.44 8.96
N LYS A 71 -13.79 -4.18 10.04
CA LYS A 71 -14.54 -4.11 11.30
C LYS A 71 -14.46 -2.76 12.01
N ARG A 72 -13.35 -2.02 11.88
CA ARG A 72 -13.14 -0.73 12.55
C ARG A 72 -13.75 0.46 11.79
N GLY A 73 -13.88 0.36 10.46
CA GLY A 73 -14.42 1.43 9.63
C GLY A 73 -15.94 1.65 9.75
N MET A 74 -16.68 0.74 10.39
CA MET A 74 -18.14 0.82 10.55
C MET A 74 -18.63 1.44 11.86
N GLN A 75 -17.75 1.82 12.80
CA GLN A 75 -18.17 2.59 13.97
C GLN A 75 -18.23 4.08 13.63
N ARG A 76 -19.47 4.58 13.54
CA ARG A 76 -19.84 6.00 13.44
C ARG A 76 -19.60 6.73 14.76
#